data_AF-A0A1F7GIT5-F1
#
_entry.id   AF-A0A1F7GIT5-F1
#
_cell.length_a   1.000
_cell.length_b   1.000
_cell.length_c   1.000
_cell.angle_alpha   90.00
_cell.angle_beta   90.00
_cell.angle_gamma   90.00
#
_symmetry.space_group_name_H-M   'P 1'
#
loop_
_entity.id
_entity.type
_entity.pdbx_description
1 polymer ?
#
loop_
_entity_poly.entity_id
_entity_poly.type
_entity_poly.pdbx_seq_one_letter_code
_entity_poly.pdbx_strand_id
1 'polypeptide(L)'
;MLGNWVDLALIFFVAYFVLTQNGFIFTMLEAISFFVSLVISYKFYTIIGGFLISYFTLPRGIANAGGFFLVWFFSEMILSVLIHYVVRKFFFRYQHHPLNTIFGVVAAGFQAFAIFLFLVAFIFAFPVRGQFKQAILNSRTGPYFVDLSRSVEKQLKSVFGEAVNETLNFLTVKPQSNESVDLGFQTEENQLSLDPQSESVMFEKINEERKKRGIHKLEFAQNLSDVARDYAKEMFTHGFFAHVSAVDRSTPADRVERAGIDYLVIGENLAFAPDVYVAHEGLMNSEGHRKNILSEDYGKVGIGVVDGGVYGKMFVQEFTNE
;
A
#
# COMPACT_ATOMS: atom_id res chain seq x y z
N MET A 1 -18.50 -0.08 30.62
CA MET A 1 -18.17 0.67 29.40
C MET A 1 -17.86 -0.35 28.33
N LEU A 2 -18.73 -0.49 27.32
CA LEU A 2 -18.50 -1.41 26.20
C LEU A 2 -17.14 -1.08 25.57
N GLY A 3 -16.28 -2.10 25.47
CA GLY A 3 -14.96 -1.97 24.86
C GLY A 3 -15.09 -1.41 23.44
N ASN A 4 -14.05 -0.74 22.97
CA ASN A 4 -14.08 -0.25 21.60
C ASN A 4 -14.22 -1.44 20.62
N TRP A 5 -14.57 -1.15 19.37
CA TRP A 5 -14.88 -2.18 18.37
C TRP A 5 -13.76 -3.24 18.19
N VAL A 6 -12.51 -2.95 18.54
CA VAL A 6 -11.37 -3.89 18.50
C VAL A 6 -11.55 -5.00 19.54
N ASP A 7 -11.93 -4.67 20.78
CA ASP A 7 -12.16 -5.69 21.82
C ASP A 7 -13.40 -6.55 21.47
N LEU A 8 -14.44 -5.94 20.89
CA LEU A 8 -15.61 -6.67 20.39
C LEU A 8 -15.24 -7.58 19.20
N ALA A 9 -14.40 -7.10 18.29
CA ALA A 9 -13.89 -7.90 17.18
C ALA A 9 -13.09 -9.10 17.69
N LEU A 10 -12.23 -8.92 18.70
CA LEU A 10 -11.49 -10.01 19.33
C LEU A 10 -12.44 -11.04 19.97
N ILE A 11 -13.46 -10.60 20.71
CA ILE A 11 -14.45 -11.49 21.33
C ILE A 11 -15.21 -12.29 20.25
N PHE A 12 -15.70 -11.62 19.21
CA PHE A 12 -16.37 -12.27 18.09
C PHE A 12 -15.46 -13.28 17.40
N PHE A 13 -14.19 -12.91 17.19
CA PHE A 13 -13.18 -13.75 16.56
C PHE A 13 -12.89 -15.00 17.39
N VAL A 14 -12.67 -14.86 18.70
CA VAL A 14 -12.51 -16.01 19.61
C VAL A 14 -13.76 -16.89 19.61
N ALA A 15 -14.95 -16.29 19.66
CA ALA A 15 -16.21 -17.03 19.62
C ALA A 15 -16.35 -17.84 18.32
N TYR A 16 -15.99 -17.27 17.17
CA TYR A 16 -15.99 -17.98 15.89
C TYR A 16 -15.11 -19.24 15.93
N PHE A 17 -13.85 -19.13 16.39
CA PHE A 17 -12.96 -20.29 16.49
C PHE A 17 -13.47 -21.33 17.49
N VAL A 18 -14.02 -20.89 18.62
CA VAL A 18 -14.60 -21.80 19.62
C VAL A 18 -15.83 -22.54 19.07
N LEU A 19 -16.66 -21.89 18.26
CA LEU A 19 -17.85 -22.50 17.66
C LEU A 19 -17.53 -23.42 16.48
N THR A 20 -16.41 -23.19 15.78
CA THR A 20 -16.00 -23.95 14.58
C THR A 20 -14.92 -24.99 14.83
N GLN A 21 -14.44 -25.11 16.07
CA GLN A 21 -13.41 -26.07 16.45
C GLN A 21 -13.81 -27.53 16.17
N ASN A 22 -12.84 -28.33 15.73
CA ASN A 22 -13.01 -29.75 15.39
C ASN A 22 -12.26 -30.68 16.36
N GLY A 23 -12.31 -30.33 17.65
CA GLY A 23 -11.62 -31.00 18.74
C GLY A 23 -10.17 -30.54 18.92
N PHE A 24 -9.64 -30.75 20.11
CA PHE A 24 -8.31 -30.30 20.54
C PHE A 24 -7.21 -30.68 19.56
N ILE A 25 -7.14 -31.95 19.18
CA ILE A 25 -6.02 -32.45 18.37
C ILE A 25 -6.00 -31.77 17.00
N PHE A 26 -7.14 -31.72 16.33
CA PHE A 26 -7.23 -31.12 15.01
C PHE A 26 -6.99 -29.61 15.06
N THR A 27 -7.72 -28.91 15.93
CA THR A 27 -7.60 -27.45 16.08
C THR A 27 -6.19 -27.02 16.49
N MET A 28 -5.52 -27.77 17.38
CA MET A 28 -4.14 -27.46 17.77
C MET A 28 -3.15 -27.70 16.62
N LEU A 29 -3.33 -28.78 15.85
CA LEU A 29 -2.49 -29.03 14.68
C LEU A 29 -2.66 -27.95 13.60
N GLU A 30 -3.88 -27.46 13.37
CA GLU A 30 -4.11 -26.32 12.47
C GLU A 30 -3.47 -25.04 12.99
N ALA A 31 -3.56 -24.77 14.30
CA ALA A 31 -2.88 -23.62 14.90
C ALA A 31 -1.35 -23.70 14.71
N ILE A 32 -0.76 -24.88 14.89
CA ILE A 32 0.67 -25.12 14.64
C ILE A 32 1.00 -24.97 13.16
N SER A 33 0.15 -25.50 12.27
CA SER A 33 0.30 -25.40 10.81
C SER A 33 0.42 -23.95 10.37
N PHE A 34 -0.48 -23.08 10.87
CA PHE A 34 -0.45 -21.65 10.57
C PHE A 34 0.92 -21.00 10.90
N PHE A 35 1.53 -21.34 12.03
CA PHE A 35 2.86 -20.81 12.37
C PHE A 35 3.96 -21.41 11.51
N VAL A 36 3.90 -22.72 11.26
CA VAL A 36 4.88 -23.42 10.42
C VAL A 36 4.84 -22.86 8.99
N SER A 37 3.65 -22.62 8.43
CA SER A 37 3.48 -22.05 7.10
C SER A 37 3.99 -20.60 7.02
N LEU A 38 3.83 -19.79 8.07
CA LEU A 38 4.43 -18.45 8.15
C LEU A 38 5.97 -18.52 8.18
N VAL A 39 6.56 -19.46 8.93
CA VAL A 39 8.02 -19.64 8.98
C VAL A 39 8.56 -20.14 7.64
N ILE A 40 7.89 -21.10 7.00
CA ILE A 40 8.23 -21.57 5.66
C ILE A 40 8.14 -20.40 4.68
N SER A 41 7.07 -19.62 4.73
CA SER A 41 6.90 -18.43 3.90
C SER A 41 8.02 -17.41 4.08
N TYR A 42 8.34 -17.04 5.31
CA TYR A 42 9.45 -16.13 5.62
C TYR A 42 10.81 -16.65 5.11
N LYS A 43 11.02 -17.97 5.06
CA LYS A 43 12.26 -18.56 4.57
C LYS A 43 12.36 -18.60 3.05
N PHE A 44 11.25 -18.80 2.35
CA PHE A 44 11.24 -19.11 0.91
C PHE A 44 10.58 -18.06 0.02
N TYR A 45 10.04 -16.97 0.58
CA TYR A 45 9.34 -15.94 -0.21
C TYR A 45 10.21 -15.34 -1.33
N THR A 46 11.51 -15.17 -1.11
CA THR A 46 12.43 -14.59 -2.11
C THR A 46 12.64 -15.51 -3.32
N ILE A 47 12.54 -16.83 -3.15
CA ILE A 47 12.65 -17.79 -4.25
C ILE A 47 11.45 -17.62 -5.17
N ILE A 48 10.23 -17.62 -4.61
CA ILE A 48 9.01 -17.41 -5.39
C ILE A 48 8.96 -15.97 -5.94
N GLY A 49 9.43 -14.98 -5.18
CA GLY A 49 9.60 -13.61 -5.65
C GLY A 49 10.49 -13.53 -6.90
N GLY A 50 11.63 -14.23 -6.93
CA GLY A 50 12.49 -14.29 -8.11
C GLY A 50 11.80 -14.86 -9.35
N PHE A 51 10.95 -15.88 -9.18
CA PHE A 51 10.11 -16.38 -10.27
C PHE A 51 9.10 -15.34 -10.72
N LEU A 52 8.42 -14.65 -9.79
CA LEU A 52 7.44 -13.62 -10.13
C LEU A 52 8.06 -12.44 -10.91
N ILE A 53 9.27 -12.01 -10.54
CA ILE A 53 10.03 -11.00 -11.29
C ILE A 53 10.27 -11.48 -12.73
N SER A 54 10.68 -12.74 -12.90
CA SER A 54 11.07 -13.29 -14.21
C SER A 54 9.89 -13.46 -15.18
N TYR A 55 8.69 -13.77 -14.67
CA TYR A 55 7.52 -14.05 -15.51
C TYR A 55 6.54 -12.89 -15.66
N PHE A 56 6.50 -11.97 -14.69
CA PHE A 56 5.52 -10.90 -14.63
C PHE A 56 6.14 -9.50 -14.58
N THR A 57 7.48 -9.40 -14.65
CA THR A 57 8.22 -8.13 -14.65
C THR A 57 7.87 -7.25 -13.43
N LEU A 58 7.54 -7.89 -12.31
CA LEU A 58 7.12 -7.19 -11.10
C LEU A 58 8.31 -6.51 -10.41
N PRO A 59 8.12 -5.33 -9.81
CA PRO A 59 9.07 -4.76 -8.86
C PRO A 59 9.42 -5.74 -7.74
N ARG A 60 10.65 -5.67 -7.23
CA ARG A 60 11.22 -6.71 -6.36
C ARG A 60 10.43 -6.85 -5.06
N GLY A 61 10.06 -5.74 -4.43
CA GLY A 61 9.25 -5.71 -3.22
C GLY A 61 7.86 -6.33 -3.45
N ILE A 62 7.14 -5.92 -4.49
CA ILE A 62 5.84 -6.49 -4.86
C ILE A 62 5.94 -7.99 -5.11
N ALA A 63 6.97 -8.42 -5.86
CA ALA A 63 7.22 -9.83 -6.13
C ALA A 63 7.52 -10.62 -4.85
N ASN A 64 8.35 -10.08 -3.95
CA ASN A 64 8.65 -10.70 -2.66
C ASN A 64 7.40 -10.84 -1.78
N ALA A 65 6.56 -9.80 -1.73
CA ALA A 65 5.29 -9.82 -1.02
C ALA A 65 4.34 -10.89 -1.59
N GLY A 66 4.20 -10.96 -2.91
CA GLY A 66 3.44 -12.00 -3.58
C GLY A 66 3.99 -13.40 -3.31
N GLY A 67 5.32 -13.56 -3.34
CA GLY A 67 6.01 -14.79 -3.00
C GLY A 67 5.71 -15.26 -1.57
N PHE A 68 5.64 -14.34 -0.61
CA PHE A 68 5.27 -14.67 0.77
C PHE A 68 3.86 -15.26 0.85
N PHE A 69 2.87 -14.62 0.23
CA PHE A 69 1.49 -15.11 0.28
C PHE A 69 1.32 -16.44 -0.47
N LEU A 70 2.00 -16.63 -1.61
CA LEU A 70 1.95 -17.89 -2.34
C LEU A 70 2.56 -19.04 -1.53
N VAL A 71 3.76 -18.85 -0.96
CA VAL A 71 4.40 -19.89 -0.14
C VAL A 71 3.53 -20.20 1.08
N TRP A 72 3.00 -19.18 1.76
CA TRP A 72 2.13 -19.38 2.91
C TRP A 72 0.88 -20.20 2.54
N PHE A 73 0.17 -19.80 1.47
CA PHE A 73 -1.02 -20.48 0.99
C PHE A 73 -0.77 -21.95 0.64
N PHE A 74 0.25 -22.23 -0.19
CA PHE A 74 0.55 -23.61 -0.58
C PHE A 74 1.06 -24.45 0.57
N SER A 75 1.84 -23.87 1.49
CA SER A 75 2.28 -24.57 2.70
C SER A 75 1.09 -24.93 3.60
N GLU A 76 0.16 -24.01 3.80
CA GLU A 76 -1.04 -24.24 4.60
C GLU A 76 -1.94 -25.31 3.96
N MET A 77 -2.10 -25.27 2.64
CA MET A 77 -2.87 -26.28 1.91
C MET A 77 -2.26 -27.68 2.08
N ILE A 78 -0.94 -27.81 1.92
CA ILE A 78 -0.24 -29.10 2.07
C ILE A 78 -0.33 -29.61 3.52
N LEU A 79 -0.06 -28.74 4.50
CA LEU A 79 -0.12 -29.08 5.92
C LEU A 79 -1.53 -29.45 6.35
N SER A 80 -2.56 -28.74 5.88
CA SER A 80 -3.95 -29.05 6.16
C SER A 80 -4.32 -30.45 5.65
N VAL A 81 -3.95 -30.80 4.40
CA VAL A 81 -4.17 -32.16 3.87
C VAL A 81 -3.45 -33.21 4.72
N LEU A 82 -2.20 -32.95 5.13
CA LEU A 82 -1.44 -33.85 5.99
C LEU A 82 -2.09 -34.01 7.37
N ILE A 83 -2.59 -32.93 7.97
CA ILE A 83 -3.28 -32.95 9.26
C ILE A 83 -4.53 -33.80 9.17
N HIS A 84 -5.37 -33.61 8.14
CA HIS A 84 -6.56 -34.43 7.92
C HIS A 84 -6.18 -35.91 7.82
N TYR A 85 -5.12 -36.24 7.07
CA TYR A 85 -4.62 -37.60 6.96
C TYR A 85 -4.13 -38.16 8.30
N VAL A 86 -3.30 -37.42 9.03
CA VAL A 86 -2.71 -37.84 10.31
C VAL A 86 -3.79 -38.01 11.37
N VAL A 87 -4.71 -37.06 11.50
CA VAL A 87 -5.80 -37.12 12.46
C VAL A 87 -6.71 -38.31 12.16
N ARG A 88 -7.10 -38.53 10.90
CA ARG A 88 -7.92 -39.69 10.53
C ARG A 88 -7.20 -41.01 10.74
N LYS A 89 -5.89 -41.10 10.46
CA LYS A 89 -5.15 -42.36 10.54
C LYS A 89 -4.80 -42.75 11.98
N PHE A 90 -4.34 -41.79 12.78
CA PHE A 90 -3.77 -42.07 14.09
C PHE A 90 -4.68 -41.68 15.26
N PHE A 91 -5.57 -40.70 15.06
CA PHE A 91 -6.38 -40.11 16.14
C PHE A 91 -7.88 -40.36 16.01
N PHE A 92 -8.34 -41.20 15.07
CA PHE A 92 -9.77 -41.49 14.87
C PHE A 92 -10.48 -41.94 16.15
N ARG A 93 -9.81 -42.72 17.01
CA ARG A 93 -10.36 -43.21 18.28
C ARG A 93 -10.63 -42.10 19.30
N TYR A 94 -9.89 -41.00 19.20
CA TYR A 94 -9.97 -39.88 20.15
C TYR A 94 -10.86 -38.75 19.65
N GLN A 95 -11.29 -38.77 18.39
CA GLN A 95 -12.11 -37.70 17.79
C GLN A 95 -13.42 -37.48 18.55
N HIS A 96 -14.08 -38.56 18.97
CA HIS A 96 -15.35 -38.51 19.69
C HIS A 96 -15.22 -38.45 21.21
N HIS A 97 -14.00 -38.39 21.75
CA HIS A 97 -13.79 -38.36 23.19
C HIS A 97 -14.21 -37.00 23.76
N PRO A 98 -14.98 -36.92 24.88
CA PRO A 98 -15.47 -35.65 25.42
C PRO A 98 -14.33 -34.67 25.78
N LEU A 99 -13.20 -35.17 26.27
CA LEU A 99 -12.01 -34.34 26.51
C LEU A 99 -11.46 -33.70 25.23
N ASN A 100 -11.54 -34.36 24.07
CA ASN A 100 -11.11 -33.77 22.80
C ASN A 100 -11.97 -32.54 22.47
N THR A 101 -13.29 -32.61 22.69
CA THR A 101 -14.19 -31.46 22.50
C THR A 101 -13.96 -30.36 23.53
N ILE A 102 -13.82 -30.72 24.82
CA ILE A 102 -13.63 -29.73 25.90
C ILE A 102 -12.31 -28.98 25.73
N PHE A 103 -11.20 -29.69 25.50
CA PHE A 103 -9.92 -29.04 25.25
C PHE A 103 -9.86 -28.36 23.87
N GLY A 104 -10.75 -28.74 22.95
CA GLY A 104 -10.92 -28.05 21.66
C GLY A 104 -11.18 -26.55 21.80
N VAL A 105 -11.91 -26.15 22.84
CA VAL A 105 -12.13 -24.73 23.19
C VAL A 105 -10.82 -24.03 23.53
N VAL A 106 -9.91 -24.69 24.26
CA VAL A 106 -8.60 -24.13 24.63
C VAL A 106 -7.71 -23.98 23.39
N ALA A 107 -7.68 -25.00 22.53
CA ALA A 107 -6.94 -24.93 21.27
C ALA A 107 -7.47 -23.81 20.35
N ALA A 108 -8.79 -23.67 20.26
CA ALA A 108 -9.44 -22.61 19.51
C ALA A 108 -9.10 -21.22 20.05
N GLY A 109 -9.07 -21.05 21.37
CA GLY A 109 -8.63 -19.81 22.01
C GLY A 109 -7.17 -19.47 21.67
N PHE A 110 -6.28 -20.46 21.70
CA PHE A 110 -4.88 -20.28 21.30
C PHE A 110 -4.75 -19.91 19.82
N GLN A 111 -5.49 -20.57 18.93
CA GLN A 111 -5.49 -20.27 17.50
C GLN A 111 -6.01 -18.85 17.21
N ALA A 112 -7.12 -18.46 17.83
CA ALA A 112 -7.66 -17.11 17.70
C ALA A 112 -6.68 -16.05 18.20
N PHE A 113 -6.02 -16.31 19.34
CA PHE A 113 -4.98 -15.43 19.90
C PHE A 113 -3.80 -15.27 18.93
N ALA A 114 -3.30 -16.38 18.39
CA ALA A 114 -2.20 -16.40 17.44
C ALA A 114 -2.49 -15.58 16.17
N ILE A 115 -3.65 -15.80 15.56
CA ILE A 115 -4.04 -15.10 14.33
C ILE A 115 -4.29 -13.62 14.63
N PHE A 116 -4.94 -13.29 15.75
CA PHE A 116 -5.16 -11.90 16.13
C PHE A 116 -3.83 -11.16 16.38
N LEU A 117 -2.86 -11.81 17.03
CA LEU A 117 -1.51 -11.28 17.21
C LEU A 117 -0.85 -10.96 15.87
N PHE A 118 -0.97 -11.87 14.89
CA PHE A 118 -0.47 -11.65 13.53
C PHE A 118 -1.18 -10.48 12.82
N LEU A 119 -2.50 -10.37 12.95
CA LEU A 119 -3.28 -9.26 12.39
C LEU A 119 -2.86 -7.90 12.96
N VAL A 120 -2.65 -7.82 14.28
CA VAL A 120 -2.14 -6.60 14.92
C VAL A 120 -0.73 -6.28 14.40
N ALA A 121 0.16 -7.28 14.32
CA ALA A 121 1.49 -7.10 13.75
C ALA A 121 1.43 -6.53 12.33
N PHE A 122 0.51 -7.06 11.51
CA PHE A 122 0.29 -6.64 10.14
C PHE A 122 -0.21 -5.19 10.07
N ILE A 123 -1.22 -4.82 10.85
CA ILE A 123 -1.72 -3.43 10.86
C ILE A 123 -0.62 -2.43 11.24
N PHE A 124 0.28 -2.80 12.16
CA PHE A 124 1.36 -1.92 12.59
C PHE A 124 2.56 -1.91 11.63
N ALA A 125 2.81 -3.01 10.91
CA ALA A 125 3.86 -3.12 9.90
C ALA A 125 3.59 -2.22 8.68
N PHE A 126 2.32 -1.98 8.34
CA PHE A 126 1.91 -1.22 7.15
C PHE A 126 1.49 0.22 7.46
N PRO A 127 1.51 1.13 6.46
CA PRO A 127 1.06 2.52 6.59
C PRO A 127 -0.48 2.62 6.58
N VAL A 128 -1.14 2.01 7.56
CA VAL A 128 -2.60 2.10 7.75
C VAL A 128 -2.96 3.45 8.38
N ARG A 129 -4.12 4.01 7.98
CA ARG A 129 -4.66 5.28 8.55
C ARG A 129 -4.60 5.28 10.08
N GLY A 130 -4.13 6.39 10.65
CA GLY A 130 -3.87 6.53 12.09
C GLY A 130 -5.06 6.22 12.98
N GLN A 131 -6.30 6.46 12.52
CA GLN A 131 -7.52 6.14 13.25
C GLN A 131 -7.63 4.66 13.66
N PHE A 132 -7.17 3.72 12.82
CA PHE A 132 -7.22 2.29 13.13
C PHE A 132 -6.15 1.91 14.15
N LYS A 133 -4.94 2.45 14.01
CA LYS A 133 -3.87 2.23 14.99
C LYS A 133 -4.26 2.80 16.36
N GLN A 134 -4.85 3.99 16.38
CA GLN A 134 -5.37 4.61 17.60
C GLN A 134 -6.52 3.82 18.21
N ALA A 135 -7.43 3.26 17.40
CA ALA A 135 -8.46 2.37 17.91
C ALA A 135 -7.88 1.14 18.61
N ILE A 136 -6.80 0.55 18.08
CA ILE A 136 -6.12 -0.57 18.75
C ILE A 136 -5.46 -0.10 20.06
N LEU A 137 -4.70 1.00 20.03
CA LEU A 137 -4.00 1.51 21.22
C LEU A 137 -4.95 1.94 22.35
N ASN A 138 -6.14 2.45 22.00
CA ASN A 138 -7.16 2.87 22.95
C ASN A 138 -8.06 1.71 23.41
N SER A 139 -7.86 0.48 22.90
CA SER A 139 -8.62 -0.68 23.36
C SER A 139 -8.04 -1.25 24.65
N ARG A 140 -8.83 -2.05 25.37
CA ARG A 140 -8.37 -2.65 26.63
C ARG A 140 -7.26 -3.66 26.39
N THR A 141 -7.36 -4.44 25.31
CA THR A 141 -6.44 -5.53 25.00
C THR A 141 -5.35 -5.15 24.00
N GLY A 142 -5.54 -4.09 23.22
CA GLY A 142 -4.70 -3.74 22.07
C GLY A 142 -3.25 -3.44 22.41
N PRO A 143 -2.93 -2.59 23.41
CA PRO A 143 -1.54 -2.33 23.80
C PRO A 143 -0.74 -3.61 24.12
N TYR A 144 -1.38 -4.59 24.77
CA TYR A 144 -0.75 -5.88 25.05
C TYR A 144 -0.39 -6.66 23.77
N PHE A 145 -1.30 -6.71 22.79
CA PHE A 145 -1.03 -7.36 21.50
C PHE A 145 0.01 -6.58 20.67
N VAL A 146 0.02 -5.26 20.74
CA VAL A 146 1.04 -4.44 20.07
C VAL A 146 2.42 -4.76 20.63
N ASP A 147 2.57 -4.79 21.95
CA ASP A 147 3.84 -5.11 22.59
C ASP A 147 4.32 -6.54 22.29
N LEU A 148 3.39 -7.51 22.31
CA LEU A 148 3.71 -8.90 21.99
C LEU A 148 4.06 -9.11 20.52
N SER A 149 3.48 -8.32 19.61
CA SER A 149 3.64 -8.49 18.16
C SER A 149 4.88 -7.81 17.58
N ARG A 150 5.64 -7.01 18.34
CA ARG A 150 6.80 -6.24 17.84
C ARG A 150 7.82 -7.06 17.03
N SER A 151 8.10 -8.30 17.47
CA SER A 151 9.03 -9.18 16.75
C SER A 151 8.48 -9.59 15.37
N VAL A 152 7.18 -9.92 15.33
CA VAL A 152 6.47 -10.27 14.10
C VAL A 152 6.36 -9.05 13.19
N GLU A 153 6.07 -7.87 13.74
CA GLU A 153 6.03 -6.59 13.00
C GLU A 153 7.37 -6.33 12.28
N LYS A 154 8.51 -6.55 12.95
CA LYS A 154 9.84 -6.39 12.35
C LYS A 154 10.06 -7.37 11.19
N GLN A 155 9.61 -8.61 11.31
CA GLN A 155 9.71 -9.60 10.24
C GLN A 155 8.80 -9.25 9.06
N LEU A 156 7.57 -8.77 9.32
CA LEU A 156 6.68 -8.30 8.28
C LEU A 156 7.28 -7.10 7.53
N LYS A 157 7.88 -6.14 8.26
CA LYS A 157 8.57 -5.01 7.63
C LYS A 157 9.74 -5.42 6.73
N SER A 158 10.46 -6.50 7.04
CA SER A 158 11.55 -6.97 6.17
C SER A 158 11.06 -7.68 4.91
N VAL A 159 9.86 -8.27 4.94
CA VAL A 159 9.22 -8.88 3.76
C VAL A 159 8.52 -7.82 2.90
N PHE A 160 7.77 -6.93 3.52
CA PHE A 160 6.84 -6.03 2.83
C PHE A 160 7.32 -4.58 2.72
N GLY A 161 8.38 -4.17 3.43
CA GLY A 161 8.83 -2.78 3.45
C GLY A 161 9.24 -2.25 2.08
N GLU A 162 9.90 -3.08 1.27
CA GLU A 162 10.24 -2.74 -0.11
C GLU A 162 8.97 -2.59 -0.96
N ALA A 163 7.99 -3.48 -0.84
CA ALA A 163 6.71 -3.39 -1.55
C ALA A 163 5.93 -2.12 -1.21
N VAL A 164 5.96 -1.69 0.06
CA VAL A 164 5.34 -0.44 0.51
C VAL A 164 6.04 0.75 -0.13
N ASN A 165 7.38 0.78 -0.09
CA ASN A 165 8.15 1.87 -0.71
C ASN A 165 7.96 1.90 -2.23
N GLU A 166 7.97 0.75 -2.90
CA GLU A 166 7.72 0.65 -4.34
C GLU A 166 6.31 1.08 -4.69
N THR A 167 5.30 0.71 -3.91
CA THR A 167 3.94 1.23 -4.11
C THR A 167 3.90 2.75 -3.95
N LEU A 168 4.59 3.30 -2.94
CA LEU A 168 4.65 4.76 -2.73
C LEU A 168 5.42 5.47 -3.86
N ASN A 169 6.47 4.84 -4.39
CA ASN A 169 7.25 5.36 -5.52
C ASN A 169 6.49 5.25 -6.84
N PHE A 170 5.74 4.16 -7.02
CA PHE A 170 4.81 3.98 -8.12
C PHE A 170 3.71 5.04 -8.06
N LEU A 171 3.30 5.43 -6.85
CA LEU A 171 2.35 6.51 -6.64
C LEU A 171 2.97 7.90 -6.83
N THR A 172 4.27 8.12 -6.54
CA THR A 172 4.93 9.44 -6.56
C THR A 172 6.47 9.37 -6.70
N VAL A 173 7.12 10.25 -7.49
CA VAL A 173 8.60 10.46 -7.47
C VAL A 173 8.95 11.67 -6.62
N LYS A 174 9.97 11.61 -5.75
CA LYS A 174 10.34 12.75 -4.88
C LYS A 174 10.65 14.03 -5.69
N PRO A 175 10.14 15.20 -5.28
CA PRO A 175 10.45 16.47 -5.96
C PRO A 175 11.95 16.72 -6.00
N GLN A 176 12.42 17.29 -7.12
CA GLN A 176 13.83 17.64 -7.37
C GLN A 176 14.81 16.45 -7.31
N SER A 177 14.32 15.21 -7.39
CA SER A 177 15.18 14.04 -7.51
C SER A 177 15.48 13.71 -8.97
N ASN A 178 16.64 13.08 -9.20
CA ASN A 178 17.00 12.48 -10.49
C ASN A 178 16.57 11.01 -10.56
N GLU A 179 15.68 10.57 -9.67
CA GLU A 179 15.14 9.21 -9.68
C GLU A 179 14.18 9.06 -10.86
N SER A 180 14.25 7.91 -11.53
CA SER A 180 13.38 7.54 -12.64
C SER A 180 12.87 6.13 -12.39
N VAL A 181 11.55 5.98 -12.53
CA VAL A 181 10.88 4.68 -12.48
C VAL A 181 10.56 4.27 -13.91
N ASP A 182 11.04 3.09 -14.31
CA ASP A 182 10.60 2.41 -15.54
C ASP A 182 9.20 1.85 -15.30
N LEU A 183 8.23 2.24 -16.12
CA LEU A 183 6.84 1.80 -16.00
C LEU A 183 6.66 0.35 -16.48
N GLY A 184 7.60 -0.20 -17.25
CA GLY A 184 7.52 -1.55 -17.82
C GLY A 184 6.47 -1.69 -18.94
N PHE A 185 5.88 -0.57 -19.38
CA PHE A 185 4.96 -0.48 -20.50
C PHE A 185 5.12 0.86 -21.21
N GLN A 186 4.68 0.92 -22.46
CA GLN A 186 4.58 2.15 -23.27
C GLN A 186 3.19 2.18 -23.91
N THR A 187 2.64 3.38 -24.07
CA THR A 187 1.28 3.58 -24.58
C THR A 187 1.32 4.47 -25.82
N GLU A 188 0.53 4.15 -26.85
CA GLU A 188 0.36 5.06 -27.99
C GLU A 188 -0.46 6.29 -27.59
N GLU A 189 -0.13 7.48 -28.11
CA GLU A 189 -0.83 8.72 -27.73
C GLU A 189 -2.34 8.67 -28.03
N ASN A 190 -2.77 7.91 -29.04
CA ASN A 190 -4.18 7.70 -29.39
C ASN A 190 -4.98 6.90 -28.33
N GLN A 191 -4.31 6.21 -27.41
CA GLN A 191 -4.89 5.46 -26.29
C GLN A 191 -4.96 6.30 -25.01
N LEU A 192 -4.32 7.48 -25.01
CA LEU A 192 -4.31 8.40 -23.89
C LEU A 192 -5.46 9.38 -24.01
N SER A 193 -6.13 9.68 -22.90
CA SER A 193 -7.15 10.72 -22.85
C SER A 193 -6.86 11.72 -21.73
N LEU A 194 -7.03 13.01 -22.00
CA LEU A 194 -6.99 14.03 -20.95
C LEU A 194 -8.15 13.84 -19.98
N ASP A 195 -7.92 14.12 -18.70
CA ASP A 195 -8.95 14.07 -17.66
C ASP A 195 -9.11 15.44 -16.94
N PRO A 196 -9.80 16.40 -17.57
CA PRO A 196 -10.05 17.72 -16.96
C PRO A 196 -10.87 17.67 -15.67
N GLN A 197 -11.66 16.61 -15.47
CA GLN A 197 -12.42 16.43 -14.24
C GLN A 197 -11.48 16.18 -13.06
N SER A 198 -10.51 15.28 -13.25
CA SER A 198 -9.48 15.03 -12.25
C SER A 198 -8.58 16.25 -12.01
N GLU A 199 -8.27 17.04 -13.03
CA GLU A 199 -7.55 18.32 -12.88
C GLU A 199 -8.31 19.29 -11.94
N SER A 200 -9.61 19.48 -12.19
CA SER A 200 -10.46 20.35 -11.36
C SER A 200 -10.54 19.85 -9.92
N VAL A 201 -10.76 18.56 -9.71
CA VAL A 201 -10.83 17.97 -8.35
C VAL A 201 -9.49 18.08 -7.63
N MET A 202 -8.36 17.89 -8.33
CA MET A 202 -7.04 18.06 -7.74
C MET A 202 -6.79 19.51 -7.31
N PHE A 203 -7.16 20.47 -8.16
CA PHE A 203 -7.04 21.90 -7.86
C PHE A 203 -7.84 22.31 -6.61
N GLU A 204 -9.10 21.85 -6.52
CA GLU A 204 -9.95 22.08 -5.34
C GLU A 204 -9.29 21.53 -4.08
N LYS A 205 -8.80 20.28 -4.11
CA LYS A 205 -8.15 19.63 -2.96
C LYS A 205 -6.89 20.33 -2.50
N ILE A 206 -6.03 20.77 -3.43
CA ILE A 206 -4.84 21.57 -3.11
C ILE A 206 -5.25 22.81 -2.32
N ASN A 207 -6.24 23.56 -2.83
CA ASN A 207 -6.69 24.79 -2.21
C ASN A 207 -7.46 24.57 -0.89
N GLU A 208 -8.14 23.44 -0.72
CA GLU A 208 -8.70 23.02 0.58
C GLU A 208 -7.60 22.82 1.63
N GLU A 209 -6.50 22.14 1.28
CA GLU A 209 -5.38 21.93 2.20
C GLU A 209 -4.66 23.23 2.57
N ARG A 210 -4.51 24.15 1.62
CA ARG A 210 -3.96 25.50 1.87
C ARG A 210 -4.88 26.31 2.76
N LYS A 211 -6.19 26.33 2.48
CA LYS A 211 -7.21 27.02 3.28
C LYS A 211 -7.25 26.52 4.73
N LYS A 212 -7.17 25.20 4.96
CA LYS A 212 -7.13 24.60 6.31
C LYS A 212 -5.97 25.13 7.17
N ARG A 213 -4.90 25.63 6.53
CA ARG A 213 -3.68 26.11 7.17
C ARG A 213 -3.51 27.62 7.10
N GLY A 214 -4.50 28.35 6.59
CA GLY A 214 -4.44 29.81 6.45
C GLY A 214 -3.50 30.30 5.34
N ILE A 215 -3.11 29.42 4.42
CA ILE A 215 -2.22 29.74 3.30
C ILE A 215 -3.06 30.27 2.13
N HIS A 216 -2.54 31.28 1.41
CA HIS A 216 -3.20 31.87 0.25
C HIS A 216 -3.52 30.82 -0.82
N LYS A 217 -4.72 30.88 -1.42
CA LYS A 217 -5.11 29.99 -2.52
C LYS A 217 -4.19 30.17 -3.73
N LEU A 218 -3.91 29.09 -4.43
CA LEU A 218 -3.27 29.15 -5.75
C LEU A 218 -4.31 29.49 -6.80
N GLU A 219 -3.90 30.25 -7.81
CA GLU A 219 -4.67 30.49 -9.02
C GLU A 219 -4.40 29.40 -10.06
N PHE A 220 -5.44 28.96 -10.76
CA PHE A 220 -5.29 27.98 -11.82
C PHE A 220 -4.70 28.64 -13.07
N ALA A 221 -3.62 28.06 -13.61
CA ALA A 221 -2.91 28.56 -14.77
C ALA A 221 -3.04 27.57 -15.94
N GLN A 222 -3.76 27.98 -17.00
CA GLN A 222 -4.02 27.11 -18.14
C GLN A 222 -2.74 26.78 -18.92
N ASN A 223 -1.86 27.77 -19.12
CA ASN A 223 -0.56 27.59 -19.78
C ASN A 223 0.33 26.57 -19.05
N LEU A 224 0.39 26.61 -17.71
CA LEU A 224 1.09 25.59 -16.93
C LEU A 224 0.41 24.22 -17.02
N SER A 225 -0.92 24.19 -17.10
CA SER A 225 -1.65 22.93 -17.26
C SER A 225 -1.36 22.28 -18.60
N ASP A 226 -1.18 23.06 -19.65
CA ASP A 226 -0.80 22.55 -20.97
C ASP A 226 0.61 21.91 -20.94
N VAL A 227 1.59 22.58 -20.29
CA VAL A 227 2.92 22.00 -20.02
C VAL A 227 2.82 20.69 -19.23
N ALA A 228 2.02 20.68 -18.17
CA ALA A 228 1.82 19.51 -17.32
C ALA A 228 1.17 18.34 -18.07
N ARG A 229 0.18 18.61 -18.95
CA ARG A 229 -0.47 17.60 -19.79
C ARG A 229 0.49 17.01 -20.80
N ASP A 230 1.29 17.84 -21.46
CA ASP A 230 2.27 17.37 -22.44
C ASP A 230 3.33 16.48 -21.77
N TYR A 231 3.79 16.85 -20.57
CA TYR A 231 4.74 16.02 -19.83
C TYR A 231 4.13 14.70 -19.33
N ALA A 232 2.87 14.72 -18.89
CA ALA A 232 2.14 13.49 -18.55
C ALA A 232 2.02 12.52 -19.73
N LYS A 233 1.75 13.05 -20.94
CA LYS A 233 1.72 12.22 -22.16
C LYS A 233 3.09 11.66 -22.52
N GLU A 234 4.15 12.46 -22.40
CA GLU A 234 5.52 12.03 -22.70
C GLU A 234 5.92 10.84 -21.81
N MET A 235 5.69 10.96 -20.50
CA MET A 235 5.97 9.90 -19.52
C MET A 235 5.22 8.60 -19.84
N PHE A 236 3.93 8.67 -20.21
CA PHE A 236 3.19 7.49 -20.67
C PHE A 236 3.73 6.91 -21.99
N THR A 237 4.01 7.77 -22.96
CA THR A 237 4.39 7.36 -24.31
C THR A 237 5.74 6.66 -24.32
N HIS A 238 6.65 7.12 -23.47
CA HIS A 238 8.01 6.59 -23.38
C HIS A 238 8.22 5.63 -22.21
N GLY A 239 7.21 5.41 -21.38
CA GLY A 239 7.22 4.39 -20.34
C GLY A 239 8.10 4.71 -19.14
N PHE A 240 8.19 5.99 -18.76
CA PHE A 240 8.99 6.42 -17.62
C PHE A 240 8.18 7.32 -16.70
N PHE A 241 8.57 7.38 -15.42
CA PHE A 241 8.00 8.28 -14.44
C PHE A 241 9.13 8.94 -13.65
N ALA A 242 9.37 10.24 -13.92
CA ALA A 242 10.50 11.01 -13.40
C ALA A 242 10.26 12.52 -13.52
N HIS A 243 10.97 13.34 -12.74
CA HIS A 243 10.96 14.81 -12.89
C HIS A 243 11.79 15.31 -14.08
N VAL A 244 12.88 14.60 -14.39
CA VAL A 244 13.76 14.88 -15.53
C VAL A 244 13.40 13.92 -16.65
N SER A 245 13.12 14.45 -17.84
CA SER A 245 12.74 13.63 -19.00
C SER A 245 13.83 12.59 -19.32
N ALA A 246 13.40 11.35 -19.56
CA ALA A 246 14.27 10.29 -20.08
C ALA A 246 14.58 10.46 -21.57
N VAL A 247 13.81 11.28 -22.29
CA VAL A 247 13.90 11.50 -23.74
C VAL A 247 14.89 12.61 -24.07
N ASP A 248 14.72 13.79 -23.49
CA ASP A 248 15.47 15.00 -23.84
C ASP A 248 16.23 15.62 -22.66
N ARG A 249 16.14 15.03 -21.46
CA ARG A 249 16.73 15.51 -20.21
C ARG A 249 16.19 16.85 -19.71
N SER A 250 15.05 17.32 -20.24
CA SER A 250 14.40 18.53 -19.76
C SER A 250 13.97 18.39 -18.30
N THR A 251 14.25 19.43 -17.52
CA THR A 251 13.77 19.64 -16.16
C THR A 251 12.40 20.35 -16.18
N PRO A 252 11.68 20.44 -15.04
CA PRO A 252 10.44 21.23 -14.98
C PRO A 252 10.66 22.69 -15.42
N ALA A 253 11.78 23.27 -15.02
CA ALA A 253 12.22 24.60 -15.43
C ALA A 253 12.32 24.70 -16.96
N ASP A 254 13.05 23.79 -17.60
CA ASP A 254 13.22 23.79 -19.07
C ASP A 254 11.87 23.66 -19.79
N ARG A 255 10.93 22.85 -19.26
CA ARG A 255 9.59 22.68 -19.86
C ARG A 255 8.76 23.96 -19.77
N VAL A 256 8.76 24.63 -18.62
CA VAL A 256 8.03 25.88 -18.39
C VAL A 256 8.67 27.05 -19.18
N GLU A 257 9.99 27.13 -19.25
CA GLU A 257 10.71 28.14 -20.05
C GLU A 257 10.44 27.98 -21.55
N ARG A 258 10.44 26.74 -22.07
CA ARG A 258 10.10 26.47 -23.48
C ARG A 258 8.69 26.91 -23.84
N ALA A 259 7.76 26.92 -22.88
CA ALA A 259 6.41 27.42 -23.06
C ALA A 259 6.31 28.96 -22.96
N GLY A 260 7.43 29.66 -22.71
CA GLY A 260 7.47 31.12 -22.60
C GLY A 260 6.77 31.65 -21.35
N ILE A 261 6.79 30.87 -20.25
CA ILE A 261 6.16 31.24 -18.99
C ILE A 261 7.24 31.79 -18.05
N ASP A 262 7.09 33.04 -17.63
CA ASP A 262 7.99 33.68 -16.68
C ASP A 262 7.74 33.18 -15.25
N TYR A 263 8.81 32.90 -14.50
CA TYR A 263 8.74 32.52 -13.09
C TYR A 263 10.03 32.90 -12.36
N LEU A 264 9.94 33.08 -11.04
CA LEU A 264 11.09 33.21 -10.12
C LEU A 264 11.33 31.92 -9.35
N VAL A 265 10.26 31.18 -9.05
CA VAL A 265 10.32 29.89 -8.34
C VAL A 265 9.39 28.92 -9.05
N ILE A 266 9.90 27.71 -9.28
CA ILE A 266 9.16 26.60 -9.87
C ILE A 266 9.21 25.36 -8.98
N GLY A 267 8.09 24.66 -8.91
CA GLY A 267 8.01 23.34 -8.26
C GLY A 267 7.18 22.38 -9.09
N GLU A 268 7.54 21.09 -9.03
CA GLU A 268 6.76 20.03 -9.66
C GLU A 268 6.39 18.96 -8.62
N ASN A 269 5.16 18.48 -8.71
CA ASN A 269 4.76 17.21 -8.10
C ASN A 269 4.25 16.25 -9.16
N LEU A 270 4.65 14.99 -9.02
CA LEU A 270 4.24 13.90 -9.90
C LEU A 270 3.51 12.84 -9.09
N ALA A 271 2.38 12.35 -9.62
CA ALA A 271 1.73 11.16 -9.10
C ALA A 271 1.24 10.24 -10.22
N PHE A 272 1.31 8.93 -10.01
CA PHE A 272 0.73 7.94 -10.92
C PHE A 272 -0.20 7.02 -10.12
N ALA A 273 -1.50 7.17 -10.31
CA ALA A 273 -2.51 6.61 -9.41
C ALA A 273 -3.79 6.20 -10.15
N PRO A 274 -4.62 5.30 -9.58
CA PRO A 274 -5.88 4.91 -10.21
C PRO A 274 -6.90 6.05 -10.27
N ASP A 275 -6.85 6.99 -9.32
CA ASP A 275 -7.75 8.13 -9.25
C ASP A 275 -7.14 9.33 -8.52
N VAL A 276 -7.82 10.48 -8.63
CA VAL A 276 -7.41 11.77 -8.07
C VAL A 276 -7.35 11.79 -6.54
N TYR A 277 -8.17 11.00 -5.84
CA TYR A 277 -8.16 10.96 -4.38
C TYR A 277 -6.93 10.23 -3.87
N VAL A 278 -6.58 9.10 -4.49
CA VAL A 278 -5.37 8.34 -4.17
C VAL A 278 -4.13 9.17 -4.51
N ALA A 279 -4.10 9.84 -5.67
CA ALA A 279 -3.00 10.72 -6.05
C ALA A 279 -2.80 11.84 -5.02
N HIS A 280 -3.86 12.55 -4.64
CA HIS A 280 -3.77 13.65 -3.68
C HIS A 280 -3.37 13.18 -2.27
N GLU A 281 -3.95 12.07 -1.78
CA GLU A 281 -3.57 11.49 -0.48
C GLU A 281 -2.10 11.05 -0.48
N GLY A 282 -1.61 10.45 -1.57
CA GLY A 282 -0.21 10.07 -1.76
C GLY A 282 0.73 11.29 -1.66
N LEU A 283 0.44 12.35 -2.43
CA LEU A 283 1.22 13.59 -2.42
C LEU A 283 1.24 14.24 -1.03
N MET A 284 0.11 14.29 -0.32
CA MET A 284 0.05 14.91 1.02
C MET A 284 0.75 14.08 2.12
N ASN A 285 0.89 12.76 1.91
CA ASN A 285 1.60 11.89 2.84
C ASN A 285 3.12 11.89 2.63
N SER A 286 3.60 12.41 1.49
CA SER A 286 5.02 12.60 1.22
C SER A 286 5.48 13.99 1.67
N GLU A 287 6.56 14.05 2.45
CA GLU A 287 7.06 15.32 2.98
C GLU A 287 7.46 16.31 1.89
N GLY A 288 8.14 15.84 0.83
CA GLY A 288 8.60 16.68 -0.27
C GLY A 288 7.45 17.27 -1.07
N HIS A 289 6.51 16.42 -1.51
CA HIS A 289 5.36 16.86 -2.30
C HIS A 289 4.43 17.78 -1.52
N ARG A 290 4.19 17.45 -0.24
CA ARG A 290 3.41 18.30 0.65
C ARG A 290 4.05 19.68 0.85
N LYS A 291 5.39 19.78 0.91
CA LYS A 291 6.07 21.09 0.97
C LYS A 291 5.75 21.93 -0.26
N ASN A 292 5.71 21.35 -1.45
CA ASN A 292 5.31 22.08 -2.66
C ASN A 292 3.86 22.58 -2.57
N ILE A 293 2.91 21.69 -2.24
CA ILE A 293 1.47 22.02 -2.13
C ILE A 293 1.21 23.16 -1.12
N LEU A 294 1.99 23.19 -0.04
CA LEU A 294 1.83 24.14 1.06
C LEU A 294 2.85 25.29 1.03
N SER A 295 3.65 25.44 -0.03
CA SER A 295 4.62 26.53 -0.11
C SER A 295 3.91 27.88 -0.27
N GLU A 296 4.33 28.87 0.50
CA GLU A 296 3.87 30.26 0.37
C GLU A 296 4.54 30.98 -0.82
N ASP A 297 5.61 30.40 -1.38
CA ASP A 297 6.35 30.98 -2.50
C ASP A 297 5.62 30.83 -3.84
N TYR A 298 4.57 30.00 -3.91
CA TYR A 298 3.77 29.78 -5.11
C TYR A 298 2.46 30.57 -5.09
N GLY A 299 2.10 31.15 -6.23
CA GLY A 299 0.86 31.87 -6.48
C GLY A 299 -0.04 31.19 -7.52
N LYS A 300 0.54 30.37 -8.41
CA LYS A 300 -0.18 29.67 -9.48
C LYS A 300 0.11 28.17 -9.50
N VAL A 301 -0.83 27.41 -10.05
CA VAL A 301 -0.66 26.00 -10.34
C VAL A 301 -1.29 25.63 -11.68
N GLY A 302 -0.56 24.87 -12.49
CA GLY A 302 -1.10 24.12 -13.61
C GLY A 302 -1.19 22.65 -13.24
N ILE A 303 -2.27 21.99 -13.65
CA ILE A 303 -2.47 20.57 -13.38
C ILE A 303 -2.77 19.88 -14.70
N GLY A 304 -1.96 18.88 -15.04
CA GLY A 304 -2.19 18.00 -16.17
C GLY A 304 -2.54 16.61 -15.69
N VAL A 305 -3.64 16.06 -16.19
CA VAL A 305 -4.00 14.66 -15.94
C VAL A 305 -4.23 13.93 -17.25
N VAL A 306 -3.50 12.82 -17.43
CA VAL A 306 -3.65 11.89 -18.54
C VAL A 306 -4.12 10.55 -17.99
N ASP A 307 -5.20 10.02 -18.57
CA ASP A 307 -5.74 8.69 -18.29
C ASP A 307 -5.20 7.69 -19.33
N GLY A 308 -4.44 6.71 -18.84
CA GLY A 308 -3.92 5.57 -19.61
C GLY A 308 -4.79 4.32 -19.52
N GLY A 309 -6.04 4.44 -19.04
CA GLY A 309 -6.99 3.35 -18.93
C GLY A 309 -6.58 2.32 -17.88
N VAL A 310 -6.30 1.09 -18.29
CA VAL A 310 -5.94 -0.01 -17.38
C VAL A 310 -4.64 0.23 -16.61
N TYR A 311 -3.79 1.13 -17.13
CA TYR A 311 -2.53 1.49 -16.48
C TYR A 311 -2.73 2.50 -15.34
N GLY A 312 -3.84 3.24 -15.32
CA GLY A 312 -4.12 4.29 -14.36
C GLY A 312 -3.92 5.69 -14.93
N LYS A 313 -3.85 6.69 -14.05
CA LYS A 313 -3.80 8.11 -14.39
C LYS A 313 -2.52 8.76 -13.91
N MET A 314 -1.91 9.56 -14.78
CA MET A 314 -0.71 10.33 -14.46
C MET A 314 -1.09 11.78 -14.20
N PHE A 315 -0.61 12.29 -13.07
CA PHE A 315 -0.87 13.62 -12.56
C PHE A 315 0.44 14.39 -12.50
N VAL A 316 0.46 15.56 -13.11
CA VAL A 316 1.56 16.52 -13.07
C VAL A 316 1.00 17.82 -12.48
N GLN A 317 1.64 18.34 -11.43
CA GLN A 317 1.34 19.65 -10.86
C GLN A 317 2.57 20.53 -11.05
N GLU A 318 2.44 21.61 -11.82
CA GLU A 318 3.48 22.62 -12.00
C GLU A 318 3.08 23.86 -11.20
N PHE A 319 3.96 24.32 -10.32
CA PHE A 319 3.75 25.46 -9.43
C PHE A 319 4.68 26.61 -9.81
N THR A 320 4.16 27.84 -9.87
CA THR A 320 4.96 29.06 -10.05
C THR A 320 4.50 30.15 -9.09
N ASN A 321 5.36 31.15 -8.86
CA ASN A 321 5.00 32.36 -8.09
C ASN A 321 4.14 33.34 -8.89
N GLU A 322 4.29 33.38 -10.22
CA GLU A 322 3.67 34.34 -11.13
C GLU A 322 3.00 33.70 -12.34
#